data_AF-A0A848LNP6-F1
#
_entry.id   AF-A0A848LNP6-F1
#
_cell.length_a   1.000
_cell.length_b   1.000
_cell.length_c   1.000
_cell.angle_alpha   90.00
_cell.angle_beta   90.00
_cell.angle_gamma   90.00
#
_symmetry.space_group_name_H-M   'P 1'
#
loop_
_entity.id
_entity.type
_entity.pdbx_description
1 polymer ?
#
loop_
_entity_poly.entity_id
_entity_poly.type
_entity_poly.pdbx_seq_one_letter_code
_entity_poly.pdbx_strand_id
1 'polypeptide(L)'
;MRRLAAVALGMALLAGAPARAETKEPRTAAERFERMTPEQKEALRAKLREFKSLPKEEQERIRGNLERWRQLPPEERERIRANLRELRKLSPDERQALRERARELRKLSPEERAQLRQRIRRYLREHPEKREQMLENMRRWRQLSPEQRQEVRERLRERRRR
;
A
#
# COMPACT_ATOMS: atom_id res chain seq x y z
N MET A 1 5.32 -19.33 -11.55
CA MET A 1 5.39 -17.97 -10.97
C MET A 1 3.99 -17.35 -10.93
N ARG A 2 3.35 -17.25 -9.75
CA ARG A 2 2.02 -16.64 -9.62
C ARG A 2 2.16 -15.11 -9.57
N ARG A 3 1.90 -14.43 -10.68
CA ARG A 3 1.84 -12.97 -10.76
C ARG A 3 0.61 -12.53 -9.94
N LEU A 4 0.83 -11.96 -8.76
CA LEU A 4 -0.24 -11.30 -8.00
C LEU A 4 -0.70 -10.08 -8.81
N ALA A 5 -1.79 -10.24 -9.56
CA ALA A 5 -2.49 -9.15 -10.21
C ALA A 5 -3.10 -8.26 -9.13
N ALA A 6 -2.35 -7.23 -8.73
CA ALA A 6 -2.90 -6.15 -7.93
C ALA A 6 -3.83 -5.33 -8.85
N VAL A 7 -5.11 -5.66 -8.86
CA VAL A 7 -6.15 -4.79 -9.42
C VAL A 7 -6.33 -3.63 -8.44
N ALA A 8 -5.40 -2.68 -8.50
CA ALA A 8 -5.57 -1.37 -7.88
C ALA A 8 -6.48 -0.57 -8.81
N LEU A 9 -7.77 -0.49 -8.48
CA LEU A 9 -8.65 0.50 -9.10
C LEU A 9 -8.18 1.88 -8.59
N GLY A 10 -7.34 2.52 -9.39
CA GLY A 10 -6.83 3.85 -9.11
C GLY A 10 -7.93 4.88 -9.28
N MET A 11 -8.30 5.56 -8.21
CA MET A 11 -8.93 6.88 -8.29
C MET A 11 -8.05 7.89 -7.58
N ALA A 12 -7.34 8.69 -8.36
CA ALA A 12 -6.90 10.03 -8.01
C ALA A 12 -6.24 10.67 -9.25
N LEU A 13 -6.99 11.54 -9.93
CA LEU A 13 -6.42 12.63 -10.72
C LEU A 13 -7.16 13.89 -10.28
N LEU A 14 -6.42 14.89 -9.80
CA LEU A 14 -6.37 16.25 -10.36
C LEU A 14 -5.74 17.25 -9.37
N ALA A 15 -4.64 17.88 -9.80
CA ALA A 15 -4.40 19.32 -9.66
C ALA A 15 -4.82 19.95 -11.01
N GLY A 16 -5.31 21.17 -11.19
CA GLY A 16 -5.57 22.34 -10.35
C GLY A 16 -5.59 23.58 -11.25
N ALA A 17 -6.76 24.21 -11.47
CA ALA A 17 -7.02 25.63 -11.84
C ALA A 17 -8.54 25.87 -12.02
N PRO A 18 -9.08 27.07 -11.74
CA PRO A 18 -10.45 27.23 -11.26
C PRO A 18 -11.45 27.60 -12.36
N ALA A 19 -12.50 26.79 -12.50
CA ALA A 19 -13.79 27.25 -12.99
C ALA A 19 -14.84 26.60 -12.09
N ARG A 20 -15.58 27.43 -11.35
CA ARG A 20 -16.62 26.99 -10.44
C ARG A 20 -17.86 26.59 -11.27
N ALA A 21 -17.74 25.48 -11.98
CA ALA A 21 -18.88 24.65 -12.26
C ALA A 21 -19.11 23.84 -10.97
N GLU A 22 -20.29 23.94 -10.37
CA GLU A 22 -20.74 22.93 -9.41
C GLU A 22 -20.90 21.61 -10.17
N THR A 23 -19.78 20.95 -10.46
CA THR A 23 -19.77 19.57 -10.92
C THR A 23 -20.22 18.74 -9.73
N LYS A 24 -21.55 18.60 -9.59
CA LYS A 24 -22.17 17.61 -8.72
C LYS A 24 -21.40 16.31 -8.94
N GLU A 25 -20.71 15.87 -7.90
CA GLU A 25 -19.97 14.63 -7.93
C GLU A 25 -20.92 13.54 -8.44
N PRO A 26 -20.49 12.70 -9.38
CA PRO A 26 -21.33 11.68 -9.96
C PRO A 26 -21.83 10.75 -8.84
N ARG A 27 -23.15 10.77 -8.64
CA ARG A 27 -23.86 10.12 -7.54
C ARG A 27 -23.83 8.60 -7.72
N THR A 28 -23.82 8.14 -8.97
CA THR A 28 -23.83 6.70 -9.29
C THR A 28 -22.56 6.23 -9.99
N ALA A 29 -22.32 4.92 -9.95
CA ALA A 29 -21.23 4.30 -10.68
C ALA A 29 -21.42 4.39 -12.22
N ALA A 30 -22.67 4.40 -12.68
CA ALA A 30 -23.01 4.58 -14.09
C ALA A 30 -22.66 6.00 -14.57
N GLU A 31 -23.01 7.03 -13.81
CA GLU A 31 -22.62 8.41 -14.11
C GLU A 31 -21.10 8.60 -14.13
N ARG A 32 -20.38 7.95 -13.19
CA ARG A 32 -18.90 7.92 -13.20
C ARG A 32 -18.36 7.28 -14.46
N PHE A 33 -18.94 6.14 -14.87
CA PHE A 33 -18.53 5.44 -16.08
C PHE A 33 -18.78 6.30 -17.31
N GLU A 34 -19.94 6.97 -17.42
CA GLU A 34 -20.24 7.78 -18.61
C GLU A 34 -19.30 8.96 -18.80
N ARG A 35 -18.84 9.55 -17.69
CA ARG A 35 -17.85 10.64 -17.70
C ARG A 35 -16.41 10.20 -17.98
N MET A 36 -16.13 8.89 -18.10
CA MET A 36 -14.79 8.39 -18.44
C MET A 36 -14.47 8.60 -19.91
N THR A 37 -13.19 8.85 -20.22
CA THR A 37 -12.71 8.88 -21.61
C THR A 37 -12.85 7.49 -22.25
N PRO A 38 -12.88 7.38 -23.60
CA PRO A 38 -12.89 6.09 -24.28
C PRO A 38 -11.77 5.15 -23.81
N GLU A 39 -10.57 5.68 -23.59
CA GLU A 39 -9.40 4.93 -23.12
C GLU A 39 -9.61 4.40 -21.70
N GLN A 40 -10.18 5.21 -20.80
CA GLN A 40 -10.52 4.80 -19.44
C GLN A 40 -11.62 3.73 -19.42
N LYS A 41 -12.66 3.88 -20.26
CA LYS A 41 -13.72 2.88 -20.43
C LYS A 41 -13.12 1.56 -20.92
N GLU A 42 -12.22 1.60 -21.90
CA GLU A 42 -11.58 0.38 -22.42
C GLU A 42 -10.62 -0.26 -21.42
N ALA A 43 -9.83 0.52 -20.69
CA ALA A 43 -8.98 0.02 -19.62
C ALA A 43 -9.80 -0.71 -18.53
N LEU A 44 -10.97 -0.16 -18.17
CA LEU A 44 -11.88 -0.81 -17.22
C LEU A 44 -12.47 -2.11 -17.79
N ARG A 45 -12.88 -2.13 -19.05
CA ARG A 45 -13.36 -3.35 -19.73
C ARG A 45 -12.28 -4.41 -19.79
N ALA A 46 -11.04 -4.05 -20.10
CA ALA A 46 -9.89 -4.96 -20.11
C ALA A 46 -9.68 -5.59 -18.74
N LYS A 47 -9.73 -4.79 -17.66
CA LYS A 47 -9.63 -5.30 -16.29
C LYS A 47 -10.80 -6.22 -15.91
N LEU A 48 -12.01 -5.93 -16.39
CA LEU A 48 -13.16 -6.81 -16.18
C LEU A 48 -12.99 -8.15 -16.91
N ARG A 49 -12.46 -8.14 -18.15
CA ARG A 49 -12.14 -9.38 -18.88
C ARG A 49 -11.09 -10.20 -18.14
N GLU A 50 -10.02 -9.55 -17.66
CA GLU A 50 -8.98 -10.18 -16.83
C GLU A 50 -9.57 -10.80 -15.55
N PHE A 51 -10.45 -10.10 -14.85
CA PHE A 51 -11.12 -10.64 -13.67
C PHE A 51 -12.00 -11.86 -13.99
N LYS A 52 -12.78 -11.79 -15.08
CA LYS A 52 -13.68 -12.87 -15.50
C LYS A 52 -12.92 -14.14 -15.95
N SER A 53 -11.68 -14.00 -16.42
CA SER A 53 -10.85 -15.15 -16.81
C SER A 53 -10.12 -15.82 -15.63
N LEU A 54 -10.18 -15.24 -14.42
CA LEU A 54 -9.61 -15.87 -13.22
C LEU A 54 -10.42 -17.12 -12.81
N PRO A 55 -9.78 -18.13 -12.19
CA PRO A 55 -10.49 -19.24 -11.55
C PRO A 55 -11.55 -18.74 -10.55
N LYS A 56 -12.67 -19.47 -10.41
CA LYS A 56 -13.79 -19.06 -9.54
C LYS A 56 -13.35 -18.71 -8.12
N GLU A 57 -12.50 -19.56 -7.53
CA GLU A 57 -11.98 -19.35 -6.18
C GLU A 57 -11.18 -18.04 -6.04
N GLU A 58 -10.41 -17.68 -7.07
CA GLU A 58 -9.68 -16.42 -7.09
C GLU A 58 -10.63 -15.22 -7.24
N GLN A 59 -11.69 -15.36 -8.04
CA GLN A 59 -12.73 -14.33 -8.15
C GLN A 59 -13.43 -14.10 -6.80
N GLU A 60 -13.79 -15.18 -6.11
CA GLU A 60 -14.42 -15.13 -4.78
C GLU A 60 -13.49 -14.50 -3.75
N ARG A 61 -12.20 -14.85 -3.75
CA ARG A 61 -11.18 -14.23 -2.91
C ARG A 61 -11.12 -12.72 -3.13
N ILE A 62 -11.15 -12.27 -4.39
CA ILE A 62 -11.14 -10.83 -4.73
C ILE A 62 -12.44 -10.15 -4.28
N ARG A 63 -13.61 -10.77 -4.50
CA ARG A 63 -14.90 -10.23 -4.04
C ARG A 63 -14.93 -10.09 -2.52
N GLY A 64 -14.50 -11.11 -1.78
CA GLY A 64 -14.43 -11.06 -0.31
C GLY A 64 -13.44 -10.02 0.21
N ASN A 65 -12.31 -9.80 -0.48
CA ASN A 65 -11.40 -8.70 -0.14
C ASN A 65 -12.06 -7.33 -0.33
N LEU A 66 -12.81 -7.13 -1.42
CA LEU A 66 -13.52 -5.88 -1.70
C LEU A 66 -14.62 -5.63 -0.68
N GLU A 67 -15.35 -6.66 -0.27
CA GLU A 67 -16.37 -6.55 0.76
C GLU A 67 -15.77 -6.12 2.10
N ARG A 68 -14.72 -6.82 2.57
CA ARG A 68 -13.97 -6.42 3.77
C ARG A 68 -13.49 -4.97 3.68
N TRP A 69 -12.96 -4.56 2.53
CA TRP A 69 -12.52 -3.18 2.31
C TRP A 69 -13.65 -2.16 2.46
N ARG A 70 -14.85 -2.45 1.94
CA ARG A 70 -16.02 -1.57 2.04
C ARG A 70 -16.51 -1.42 3.48
N GLN A 71 -16.36 -2.47 4.29
CA GLN A 71 -16.74 -2.48 5.71
C GLN A 71 -15.73 -1.76 6.61
N LEU A 72 -14.53 -1.43 6.12
CA LEU A 72 -13.54 -0.71 6.94
C LEU A 72 -14.04 0.71 7.29
N PRO A 73 -13.77 1.19 8.52
CA PRO A 73 -13.95 2.59 8.86
C PRO A 73 -13.19 3.53 7.90
N PRO A 74 -13.69 4.75 7.64
CA PRO A 74 -13.03 5.72 6.76
C PRO A 74 -11.56 5.99 7.12
N GLU A 75 -11.25 6.07 8.42
CA GLU A 75 -9.91 6.33 8.95
C GLU A 75 -8.96 5.17 8.62
N GLU A 76 -9.46 3.94 8.73
CA GLU A 76 -8.71 2.74 8.39
C GLU A 76 -8.43 2.66 6.89
N ARG A 77 -9.41 3.03 6.06
CA ARG A 77 -9.23 3.15 4.60
C ARG A 77 -8.18 4.20 4.23
N GLU A 78 -8.19 5.35 4.92
CA GLU A 78 -7.17 6.38 4.72
C GLU A 78 -5.77 5.91 5.13
N ARG A 79 -5.67 5.22 6.28
CA ARG A 79 -4.41 4.62 6.74
C ARG A 79 -3.83 3.67 5.69
N ILE A 80 -4.65 2.78 5.14
CA ILE A 80 -4.21 1.84 4.11
C ILE A 80 -3.82 2.57 2.82
N ARG A 81 -4.59 3.60 2.40
CA ARG A 81 -4.23 4.41 1.23
C ARG A 81 -2.90 5.15 1.43
N ALA A 82 -2.65 5.71 2.61
CA ALA A 82 -1.39 6.35 2.95
C ALA A 82 -0.21 5.35 2.88
N ASN A 83 -0.38 4.17 3.47
CA ASN A 83 0.62 3.10 3.40
C ASN A 83 0.90 2.67 1.96
N LEU A 84 -0.13 2.57 1.11
CA LEU A 84 0.02 2.24 -0.30
C LEU A 84 0.79 3.33 -1.07
N ARG A 85 0.57 4.61 -0.76
CA ARG A 85 1.34 5.72 -1.35
C ARG A 85 2.82 5.60 -1.00
N GLU A 86 3.15 5.31 0.25
CA GLU A 86 4.55 5.12 0.66
C GLU A 86 5.17 3.86 0.03
N LEU A 87 4.40 2.76 -0.06
CA LEU A 87 4.87 1.54 -0.71
C LEU A 87 5.18 1.74 -2.20
N ARG A 88 4.44 2.63 -2.90
CA ARG A 88 4.68 2.95 -4.31
C ARG A 88 5.97 3.76 -4.53
N LYS A 89 6.44 4.48 -3.50
CA LYS A 89 7.72 5.23 -3.53
C LYS A 89 8.94 4.33 -3.34
N LEU A 90 8.76 3.09 -2.90
CA LEU A 90 9.86 2.14 -2.73
C LEU A 90 10.39 1.66 -4.08
N SER A 91 11.70 1.46 -4.17
CA SER A 91 12.32 0.85 -5.36
C SER A 91 11.82 -0.59 -5.57
N PRO A 92 11.99 -1.17 -6.77
CA PRO A 92 11.70 -2.58 -7.01
C PRO A 92 12.37 -3.52 -5.99
N ASP A 93 13.66 -3.31 -5.71
CA ASP A 93 14.44 -4.10 -4.75
C ASP A 93 13.89 -4.00 -3.32
N GLU A 94 13.51 -2.79 -2.89
CA GLU A 94 12.94 -2.57 -1.57
C GLU A 94 11.58 -3.23 -1.41
N ARG A 95 10.74 -3.14 -2.45
CA ARG A 95 9.45 -3.84 -2.50
C ARG A 95 9.66 -5.35 -2.45
N GLN A 96 10.70 -5.87 -3.13
CA GLN A 96 11.03 -7.28 -3.08
C GLN A 96 11.50 -7.71 -1.69
N ALA A 97 12.43 -6.98 -1.07
CA ALA A 97 12.91 -7.25 0.28
C ALA A 97 11.76 -7.21 1.30
N LEU A 98 10.83 -6.26 1.16
CA LEU A 98 9.64 -6.19 2.01
C LEU A 98 8.73 -7.41 1.81
N ARG A 99 8.51 -7.85 0.57
CA ARG A 99 7.72 -9.06 0.27
C ARG A 99 8.37 -10.31 0.85
N GLU A 100 9.69 -10.43 0.79
CA GLU A 100 10.44 -11.54 1.39
C GLU A 100 10.28 -11.56 2.91
N ARG A 101 10.52 -10.44 3.58
CA ARG A 101 10.28 -10.31 5.02
C ARG A 101 8.84 -10.64 5.40
N ALA A 102 7.87 -10.17 4.62
CA ALA A 102 6.47 -10.47 4.83
C ALA A 102 6.15 -11.97 4.62
N ARG A 103 6.82 -12.63 3.68
CA ARG A 103 6.71 -14.10 3.48
C ARG A 103 7.27 -14.85 4.69
N GLU A 104 8.45 -14.49 5.17
CA GLU A 104 9.06 -15.12 6.36
C GLU A 104 8.18 -14.94 7.59
N LEU A 105 7.67 -13.72 7.82
CA LEU A 105 6.71 -13.48 8.91
C LEU A 105 5.41 -14.27 8.75
N ARG A 106 4.97 -14.53 7.52
CA ARG A 106 3.75 -15.34 7.26
C ARG A 106 3.94 -16.82 7.55
N LYS A 107 5.18 -17.34 7.48
CA LYS A 107 5.49 -18.72 7.86
C LYS A 107 5.32 -18.95 9.36
N LEU A 108 5.53 -17.91 10.16
CA LEU A 108 5.27 -17.96 11.59
C LEU A 108 3.77 -18.14 11.85
N SER A 109 3.44 -19.04 12.78
CA SER A 109 2.10 -19.19 13.35
C SER A 109 1.64 -17.89 14.04
N PRO A 110 0.33 -17.69 14.24
CA PRO A 110 -0.18 -16.53 14.98
C PRO A 110 0.46 -16.36 16.36
N GLU A 111 0.73 -17.47 17.05
CA GLU A 111 1.36 -17.54 18.36
C GLU A 111 2.83 -17.11 18.31
N GLU A 112 3.62 -17.65 17.39
CA GLU A 112 5.02 -17.25 17.21
C GLU A 112 5.14 -15.76 16.86
N ARG A 113 4.22 -15.22 16.04
CA ARG A 113 4.18 -13.78 15.76
C ARG A 113 3.84 -12.98 17.02
N ALA A 114 2.94 -13.48 17.87
CA ALA A 114 2.60 -12.82 19.13
C ALA A 114 3.80 -12.80 20.08
N GLN A 115 4.49 -13.93 20.22
CA GLN A 115 5.70 -14.04 21.03
C GLN A 115 6.82 -13.13 20.51
N LEU A 116 7.05 -13.08 19.20
CA LEU A 116 8.00 -12.15 18.59
C LEU A 116 7.68 -10.69 18.94
N ARG A 117 6.40 -10.28 18.82
CA ARG A 117 5.97 -8.93 19.21
C ARG A 117 6.21 -8.66 20.70
N GLN A 118 5.93 -9.63 21.57
CA GLN A 118 6.17 -9.48 23.01
C GLN A 118 7.66 -9.35 23.33
N ARG A 119 8.52 -10.16 22.71
CA ARG A 119 9.98 -10.09 22.87
C ARG A 119 10.52 -8.71 22.46
N ILE A 120 10.10 -8.21 21.29
CA ILE A 120 10.49 -6.86 20.82
C ILE A 120 10.02 -5.78 21.82
N ARG A 121 8.76 -5.86 22.28
CA ARG A 121 8.22 -4.90 23.26
C ARG A 121 8.98 -4.92 24.59
N ARG A 122 9.34 -6.10 25.07
CA ARG A 122 10.12 -6.29 26.29
C ARG A 122 11.52 -5.68 26.13
N TYR A 123 12.21 -6.04 25.06
CA TYR A 123 13.53 -5.52 24.74
C TYR A 123 13.55 -3.98 24.72
N LEU A 124 12.61 -3.34 24.03
CA LEU A 124 12.51 -1.87 23.95
C LEU A 124 12.10 -1.20 25.27
N ARG A 125 11.51 -1.94 26.21
CA ARG A 125 11.20 -1.45 27.55
C ARG A 125 12.44 -1.49 28.44
N GLU A 126 13.20 -2.57 28.35
CA GLU A 126 14.44 -2.79 29.10
C GLU A 126 15.59 -1.90 28.60
N HIS A 127 15.52 -1.44 27.35
CA HIS A 127 16.53 -0.61 26.69
C HIS A 127 15.91 0.74 26.23
N PRO A 128 15.61 1.67 27.16
CA PRO A 128 14.96 2.94 26.84
C PRO A 128 15.77 3.78 25.84
N GLU A 129 17.09 3.74 25.88
CA GLU A 129 17.99 4.43 24.96
C GLU A 129 17.84 3.90 23.51
N LYS A 130 17.62 2.60 23.33
CA LYS A 130 17.33 2.01 22.00
C LYS A 130 15.97 2.46 21.49
N ARG A 131 14.99 2.53 22.39
CA ARG A 131 13.66 3.05 22.05
C ARG A 131 13.73 4.52 21.66
N GLU A 132 14.44 5.36 22.40
CA GLU A 132 14.66 6.77 22.10
C GLU A 132 15.38 6.96 20.77
N GLN A 133 16.48 6.24 20.55
CA GLN A 133 17.20 6.25 19.29
C GLN A 133 16.31 5.86 18.11
N MET A 134 15.46 4.84 18.27
CA MET A 134 14.51 4.43 17.24
C MET A 134 13.49 5.55 16.95
N LEU A 135 12.91 6.17 17.99
CA LEU A 135 11.94 7.26 17.85
C LEU A 135 12.58 8.48 17.20
N GLU A 136 13.81 8.82 17.56
CA GLU A 136 14.57 9.91 16.97
C GLU A 136 14.86 9.64 15.49
N ASN A 137 15.33 8.44 15.15
CA ASN A 137 15.55 8.04 13.77
C ASN A 137 14.26 8.15 12.94
N MET A 138 13.11 7.75 13.51
CA MET A 138 11.80 7.92 12.86
C MET A 138 11.42 9.39 12.70
N ARG A 139 11.68 10.25 13.69
CA ARG A 139 11.43 11.69 13.62
C ARG A 139 12.27 12.33 12.52
N ARG A 140 13.58 12.06 12.50
CA ARG A 140 14.51 12.53 11.46
C ARG A 140 14.06 12.06 10.08
N TRP A 141 13.71 10.78 9.93
CA TRP A 141 13.21 10.22 8.68
C TRP A 141 11.97 10.93 8.15
N ARG A 142 11.02 11.29 9.03
CA ARG A 142 9.80 12.03 8.65
C ARG A 142 10.10 13.44 8.14
N GLN A 143 11.18 14.06 8.63
CA GLN A 143 11.61 15.40 8.22
C GLN A 143 12.36 15.40 6.88
N LEU A 144 12.94 14.27 6.47
CA LEU A 144 13.64 14.17 5.18
C LEU A 144 12.68 14.32 3.99
N SER A 145 13.13 15.06 2.97
CA SER A 145 12.48 15.13 1.65
C SER A 145 12.48 13.75 0.97
N PRO A 146 11.62 13.52 -0.04
CA PRO A 146 11.65 12.28 -0.83
C PRO A 146 13.04 11.96 -1.41
N GLU A 147 13.78 12.97 -1.86
CA GLU A 147 15.11 12.87 -2.46
C GLU A 147 16.15 12.51 -1.39
N GLN A 148 16.12 13.17 -0.23
CA GLN A 148 17.01 12.85 0.89
C GLN A 148 16.77 11.43 1.42
N ARG A 149 15.51 10.98 1.50
CA ARG A 149 15.19 9.59 1.85
C ARG A 149 15.77 8.61 0.83
N GLN A 150 15.78 8.98 -0.44
CA GLN A 150 16.33 8.15 -1.51
C GLN A 150 17.85 8.04 -1.38
N GLU A 151 18.55 9.13 -1.12
CA GLU A 151 20.00 9.13 -0.89
C GLU A 151 20.38 8.24 0.32
N VAL A 152 19.67 8.37 1.44
CA VAL A 152 19.91 7.53 2.63
C VAL A 152 19.70 6.05 2.30
N ARG A 153 18.67 5.71 1.52
CA ARG A 153 18.41 4.33 1.09
C ARG A 153 19.56 3.81 0.23
N GLU A 154 20.05 4.58 -0.72
CA GLU A 154 21.15 4.18 -1.60
C GLU A 154 22.42 3.94 -0.80
N ARG A 155 22.77 4.85 0.10
CA ARG A 155 23.91 4.68 1.00
C ARG A 155 23.82 3.42 1.86
N LEU A 156 22.63 3.11 2.39
CA LEU A 156 22.40 1.88 3.16
C LEU A 156 22.49 0.62 2.29
N ARG A 157 22.07 0.69 1.03
CA ARG A 157 22.21 -0.43 0.07
C ARG A 157 23.67 -0.68 -0.25
N GLU A 158 24.46 0.35 -0.53
CA GLU A 158 25.89 0.22 -0.80
C GLU A 158 26.64 -0.41 0.37
N ARG A 159 26.35 0.03 1.60
CA ARG A 159 26.92 -0.56 2.82
C ARG A 159 26.59 -2.03 2.99
N ARG A 160 25.45 -2.49 2.50
CA ARG A 160 25.02 -3.91 2.59
C ARG A 160 25.61 -4.78 1.48
N ARG A 161 26.12 -4.16 0.40
CA ARG A 161 26.76 -4.85 -0.73
C ARG A 161 28.27 -5.00 -0.56
N ARG A 162 28.88 -4.18 0.30
CA ARG A 162 30.26 -4.34 0.79
C ARG A 162 30.29 -5.38 1.91
#